data_AF-A0AAW6GDJ8-F1
#
_entry.id   AF-A0AAW6GDJ8-F1
#
_cell.length_a   1.000
_cell.length_b   1.000
_cell.length_c   1.000
_cell.angle_alpha   90.00
_cell.angle_beta   90.00
_cell.angle_gamma   90.00
#
_symmetry.space_group_name_H-M   'P 1'
#
loop_
_entity.id
_entity.type
_entity.pdbx_description
1 polymer ?
#
loop_
_entity_poly.entity_id
_entity_poly.type
_entity_poly.pdbx_seq_one_letter_code
_entity_poly.pdbx_strand_id
1 'polypeptide(L)'
;MNVIYLTEEEFQNSKARMAETDNIDGCLKQIHPLYEAVRKFQPDALLLYCVSPSVAYPCFYRLHVGLIREGVTFVLHQSYKDKKCYFEVETSMFPEAKGSILHRLKEENPEPNRIGVFTKRKIEDWITWGLKIYKALEAENEVIQRMKAEYFAKLGSEPIEWKDTERHTEGKIKRNGLVFSFHICGRSIYEKIELSLPYNKSNYDTFARLADNRFTLK
;
A
#
# COMPACT_ATOMS: atom_id res chain seq x y z
N MET A 1 3.58 -10.23 1.52
CA MET A 1 2.91 -10.93 0.41
C MET A 1 1.75 -10.05 -0.02
N ASN A 2 1.75 -9.59 -1.27
CA ASN A 2 0.63 -8.78 -1.77
C ASN A 2 -0.51 -9.74 -2.09
N VAL A 3 -1.70 -9.51 -1.54
CA VAL A 3 -2.88 -10.36 -1.72
C VAL A 3 -4.06 -9.46 -2.02
N ILE A 4 -5.06 -10.01 -2.70
CA ILE A 4 -6.37 -9.36 -2.88
C ILE A 4 -7.44 -10.26 -2.27
N TYR A 5 -8.54 -9.63 -1.87
CA TYR A 5 -9.68 -10.30 -1.27
C TYR A 5 -10.86 -10.22 -2.23
N LEU A 6 -11.37 -11.38 -2.63
CA LEU A 6 -12.52 -11.50 -3.52
C LEU A 6 -13.73 -12.00 -2.73
N THR A 7 -14.90 -11.47 -3.05
CA THR A 7 -16.19 -12.05 -2.67
C THR A 7 -16.38 -13.40 -3.36
N GLU A 8 -17.37 -14.19 -2.92
CA GLU A 8 -17.73 -15.44 -3.58
C GLU A 8 -17.99 -15.25 -5.08
N GLU A 9 -18.77 -14.23 -5.45
CA GLU A 9 -19.11 -13.95 -6.85
C GLU A 9 -17.87 -13.63 -7.69
N GLU A 10 -17.03 -12.71 -7.20
CA GLU A 10 -15.77 -12.34 -7.87
C GLU A 10 -14.81 -13.53 -7.99
N PHE A 11 -14.77 -14.38 -6.96
CA PHE A 11 -13.96 -15.59 -6.96
C PHE A 11 -14.46 -16.58 -8.00
N GLN A 12 -15.77 -16.90 -8.03
CA GLN A 12 -16.30 -17.85 -9.02
C GLN A 12 -16.07 -17.38 -10.46
N ASN A 13 -16.18 -16.08 -10.71
CA ASN A 13 -15.90 -15.48 -12.03
C ASN A 13 -14.43 -15.61 -12.46
N SER A 14 -13.50 -15.75 -11.52
CA SER A 14 -12.06 -15.86 -11.79
C SER A 14 -11.48 -17.26 -11.54
N LYS A 15 -12.25 -18.17 -10.93
CA LYS A 15 -11.83 -19.49 -10.45
C LYS A 15 -11.18 -20.35 -11.54
N ALA A 16 -11.71 -20.34 -12.77
CA ALA A 16 -11.24 -21.20 -13.86
C ALA A 16 -9.75 -21.01 -14.22
N ARG A 17 -9.17 -19.85 -13.88
CA ARG A 17 -7.76 -19.53 -14.16
C ARG A 17 -6.86 -19.71 -12.93
N MET A 18 -7.44 -20.09 -11.79
CA MET A 18 -6.78 -20.02 -10.49
C MET A 18 -6.20 -21.37 -10.07
N ALA A 19 -4.96 -21.36 -9.63
CA ALA A 19 -4.32 -22.54 -9.04
C ALA A 19 -4.75 -22.73 -7.57
N GLU A 20 -4.48 -23.93 -7.04
CA GLU A 20 -4.67 -24.30 -5.62
C GLU A 20 -6.14 -24.28 -5.13
N THR A 21 -7.12 -24.33 -6.04
CA THR A 21 -8.55 -24.30 -5.69
C THR A 21 -9.05 -25.58 -5.02
N ASP A 22 -8.29 -26.67 -5.09
CA ASP A 22 -8.68 -27.96 -4.49
C ASP A 22 -8.69 -27.90 -2.96
N ASN A 23 -7.97 -26.94 -2.37
CA ASN A 23 -7.88 -26.76 -0.91
C ASN A 23 -9.08 -26.01 -0.30
N ILE A 24 -9.99 -25.48 -1.11
CA ILE A 24 -11.10 -24.61 -0.67
C ILE A 24 -11.99 -25.31 0.35
N ASP A 25 -12.39 -26.56 0.10
CA ASP A 25 -13.28 -27.30 1.00
C ASP A 25 -12.65 -27.52 2.39
N GLY A 26 -11.33 -27.72 2.43
CA GLY A 26 -10.57 -27.80 3.66
C GLY A 26 -10.59 -26.48 4.42
N CYS A 27 -10.33 -25.36 3.73
CA CYS A 27 -10.39 -24.02 4.32
C CYS A 27 -11.79 -23.66 4.80
N LEU A 28 -12.84 -24.00 4.05
CA LEU A 28 -14.25 -23.76 4.41
C LEU A 28 -14.58 -24.41 5.75
N LYS A 29 -14.27 -25.71 5.90
CA LYS A 29 -14.51 -26.44 7.16
C LYS A 29 -13.79 -25.80 8.35
N GLN A 30 -12.57 -25.31 8.15
CA GLN A 30 -11.79 -24.68 9.22
C GLN A 30 -12.35 -23.32 9.65
N ILE A 31 -12.79 -22.50 8.69
CA ILE A 31 -13.22 -21.13 8.99
C ILE A 31 -14.71 -21.02 9.37
N HIS A 32 -15.51 -22.02 9.01
CA HIS A 32 -16.96 -22.00 9.22
C HIS A 32 -17.40 -21.71 10.67
N PRO A 33 -16.80 -22.29 11.73
CA PRO A 33 -17.19 -21.96 13.10
C PRO A 33 -16.99 -20.48 13.46
N LEU A 34 -15.92 -19.87 12.94
CA LEU A 34 -15.62 -18.46 13.16
C LEU A 34 -16.60 -17.57 12.38
N TYR A 35 -16.90 -17.95 11.15
CA TYR A 35 -17.89 -17.28 10.31
C TYR A 35 -19.27 -17.24 10.97
N GLU A 36 -19.77 -18.38 11.47
CA GLU A 36 -21.05 -18.46 12.18
C GLU A 36 -21.05 -17.65 13.48
N ALA A 37 -19.93 -17.61 14.20
CA ALA A 37 -19.81 -16.80 15.42
C ALA A 37 -19.93 -15.29 15.14
N VAL A 38 -19.35 -14.81 14.04
CA VAL A 38 -19.46 -13.39 13.61
C VAL A 38 -20.87 -13.10 13.08
N ARG A 39 -21.45 -14.00 12.27
CA ARG A 39 -22.78 -13.82 11.68
C ARG A 39 -23.91 -13.60 12.68
N LYS A 40 -23.79 -14.16 13.87
CA LYS A 40 -24.73 -13.90 14.98
C LYS A 40 -24.87 -12.42 15.33
N PHE A 41 -23.83 -11.62 15.11
CA PHE A 41 -23.81 -10.20 15.41
C PHE A 41 -23.80 -9.32 14.15
N GLN A 42 -23.31 -9.83 13.02
CA GLN A 42 -23.25 -9.17 11.72
C GLN A 42 -23.79 -10.12 10.64
N PRO A 43 -25.12 -10.14 10.41
CA PRO A 43 -25.75 -11.11 9.51
C PRO A 43 -25.22 -11.08 8.06
N ASP A 44 -24.66 -9.95 7.66
CA ASP A 44 -24.05 -9.64 6.36
C ASP A 44 -22.54 -9.91 6.30
N ALA A 45 -21.96 -10.54 7.32
CA ALA A 45 -20.62 -11.10 7.22
C ALA A 45 -20.55 -12.11 6.07
N LEU A 46 -19.41 -12.12 5.38
CA LEU A 46 -19.15 -12.97 4.22
C LEU A 46 -17.82 -13.70 4.36
N LEU A 47 -17.61 -14.67 3.47
CA LEU A 47 -16.31 -15.29 3.27
C LEU A 47 -15.57 -14.57 2.14
N LEU A 48 -14.33 -14.17 2.42
CA LEU A 48 -13.42 -13.53 1.49
C LEU A 48 -12.35 -14.53 1.05
N TYR A 49 -12.16 -14.64 -0.25
CA TYR A 49 -11.14 -15.45 -0.89
C TYR A 49 -9.86 -14.64 -1.00
N CYS A 50 -8.85 -15.01 -0.24
CA CYS A 50 -7.53 -14.41 -0.28
C CYS A 50 -6.73 -15.06 -1.42
N VAL A 51 -6.39 -14.27 -2.44
CA VAL A 51 -5.74 -14.75 -3.67
C VAL A 51 -4.53 -13.90 -4.05
N SER A 52 -3.67 -14.45 -4.89
CA SER A 52 -2.55 -13.72 -5.51
C SER A 52 -3.05 -12.67 -6.50
N PRO A 53 -2.52 -11.44 -6.49
CA PRO A 53 -2.79 -10.45 -7.53
C PRO A 53 -2.06 -10.74 -8.85
N SER A 54 -1.25 -11.80 -8.92
CA SER A 54 -0.48 -12.15 -10.11
C SER A 54 -1.39 -12.51 -11.29
N VAL A 55 -1.25 -11.79 -12.39
CA VAL A 55 -1.96 -12.10 -13.64
C VAL A 55 -1.42 -13.37 -14.28
N ALA A 56 -0.10 -13.62 -14.18
CA ALA A 56 0.54 -14.78 -14.77
C ALA A 56 0.31 -16.07 -13.99
N TYR A 57 0.19 -15.96 -12.66
CA TYR A 57 0.06 -17.10 -11.74
C TYR A 57 -0.92 -16.76 -10.59
N PRO A 58 -2.21 -16.61 -10.89
CA PRO A 58 -3.21 -16.38 -9.85
C PRO A 58 -3.40 -17.67 -9.04
N CYS A 59 -3.29 -17.55 -7.72
CA CYS A 59 -3.39 -18.69 -6.80
C CYS A 59 -4.33 -18.35 -5.65
N PHE A 60 -5.16 -19.31 -5.25
CA PHE A 60 -5.89 -19.26 -4.00
C PHE A 60 -4.96 -19.56 -2.81
N TYR A 61 -5.10 -18.81 -1.72
CA TYR A 61 -4.32 -19.03 -0.50
C TYR A 61 -5.14 -19.56 0.66
N ARG A 62 -6.24 -18.88 0.99
CA ARG A 62 -7.10 -19.22 2.13
C ARG A 62 -8.38 -18.40 2.11
N LEU A 63 -9.27 -18.73 3.04
CA LEU A 63 -10.47 -17.94 3.33
C LEU A 63 -10.26 -17.05 4.55
N HIS A 64 -10.97 -15.93 4.56
CA HIS A 64 -11.15 -15.06 5.71
C HIS A 64 -12.64 -14.80 5.94
N VAL A 65 -13.03 -14.57 7.20
CA VAL A 65 -14.30 -13.90 7.48
C VAL A 65 -14.11 -12.42 7.21
N GLY A 66 -15.06 -11.77 6.55
CA GLY A 66 -14.98 -10.36 6.25
C GLY A 66 -16.31 -9.64 6.33
N LEU A 67 -16.23 -8.32 6.27
CA LEU A 67 -17.36 -7.40 6.23
C LEU A 67 -17.08 -6.36 5.15
N ILE A 68 -18.12 -5.92 4.45
CA ILE A 68 -18.04 -4.76 3.56
C ILE A 68 -18.92 -3.67 4.17
N ARG A 69 -18.35 -2.49 4.41
CA ARG A 69 -19.04 -1.35 5.02
C ARG A 69 -18.69 -0.09 4.25
N GLU A 70 -19.69 0.62 3.73
CA GLU A 70 -19.46 1.82 2.90
C GLU A 70 -18.52 1.54 1.70
N GLY A 71 -18.55 0.34 1.12
CA GLY A 71 -17.64 -0.07 0.05
C GLY A 71 -16.22 -0.42 0.50
N VAL A 72 -15.92 -0.37 1.80
CA VAL A 72 -14.63 -0.71 2.39
C VAL A 72 -14.63 -2.14 2.90
N THR A 73 -13.60 -2.90 2.52
CA THR A 73 -13.43 -4.30 2.93
C THR A 73 -12.67 -4.41 4.26
N PHE A 74 -13.25 -5.13 5.20
CA PHE A 74 -12.67 -5.47 6.50
C PHE A 74 -12.43 -6.98 6.56
N VAL A 75 -11.22 -7.36 6.92
CA VAL A 75 -10.79 -8.75 6.97
C VAL A 75 -10.55 -9.14 8.41
N LEU A 76 -11.18 -10.22 8.86
CA LEU A 76 -10.95 -10.75 10.20
C LEU A 76 -9.65 -11.54 10.25
N HIS A 77 -8.81 -11.19 11.21
CA HIS A 77 -7.58 -11.89 11.54
C HIS A 77 -7.63 -12.40 12.98
N GLN A 78 -6.91 -13.48 13.24
CA GLN A 78 -6.68 -13.99 14.58
C GLN A 78 -5.20 -13.88 14.92
N SER A 79 -4.89 -13.30 16.08
CA SER A 79 -3.52 -13.24 16.55
C SER A 79 -3.02 -14.63 16.94
N TYR A 80 -1.81 -14.98 16.50
CA TYR A 80 -1.16 -16.22 16.93
C TYR A 80 -0.83 -16.21 18.43
N LYS A 81 -0.55 -15.04 19.01
CA LYS A 81 -0.06 -14.88 20.39
C LYS A 81 -1.14 -15.10 21.44
N ASP A 82 -2.28 -14.44 21.28
CA ASP A 82 -3.35 -14.42 22.28
C ASP A 82 -4.65 -15.05 21.79
N LYS A 83 -4.69 -15.54 20.54
CA LYS A 83 -5.86 -16.14 19.87
C LYS A 83 -7.08 -15.21 19.80
N LYS A 84 -6.91 -13.92 20.10
CA LYS A 84 -7.95 -12.91 19.96
C LYS A 84 -8.04 -12.45 18.52
N CYS A 85 -9.24 -12.09 18.11
CA CYS A 85 -9.51 -11.63 16.75
C CYS A 85 -9.43 -10.11 16.64
N TYR A 86 -9.20 -9.60 15.45
CA TYR A 86 -9.25 -8.18 15.12
C TYR A 86 -9.57 -8.02 13.64
N PHE A 87 -10.07 -6.86 13.23
CA PHE A 87 -10.28 -6.56 11.82
C PHE A 87 -9.13 -5.71 11.28
N GLU A 88 -8.64 -6.08 10.12
CA GLU A 88 -7.77 -5.24 9.31
C GLU A 88 -8.58 -4.63 8.18
N VAL A 89 -8.33 -3.36 7.87
CA VAL A 89 -8.96 -2.67 6.75
C VAL A 89 -8.10 -2.85 5.50
N GLU A 90 -8.72 -3.27 4.40
CA GLU A 90 -8.04 -3.42 3.12
C GLU A 90 -7.67 -2.04 2.56
N THR A 91 -6.38 -1.85 2.24
CA THR A 91 -5.80 -0.54 1.90
C THR A 91 -4.83 -0.59 0.70
N SER A 92 -4.79 -1.72 -0.01
CA SER A 92 -3.92 -1.91 -1.18
C SER A 92 -4.19 -0.93 -2.33
N MET A 93 -5.39 -0.37 -2.42
CA MET A 93 -5.76 0.66 -3.40
C MET A 93 -5.08 2.02 -3.16
N PHE A 94 -4.38 2.22 -2.04
CA PHE A 94 -3.67 3.45 -1.71
C PHE A 94 -2.14 3.27 -1.74
N PRO A 95 -1.55 2.99 -2.92
CA PRO A 95 -0.15 2.61 -3.02
C PRO A 95 0.81 3.71 -2.58
N GLU A 96 0.43 4.99 -2.69
CA GLU A 96 1.30 6.13 -2.31
C GLU A 96 1.29 6.39 -0.81
N ALA A 97 0.15 6.15 -0.14
CA ALA A 97 0.00 6.36 1.29
C ALA A 97 0.29 5.09 2.12
N LYS A 98 0.55 3.95 1.49
CA LYS A 98 0.90 2.72 2.19
C LYS A 98 2.27 2.83 2.88
N GLY A 99 2.43 2.16 4.02
CA GLY A 99 3.70 2.11 4.77
C GLY A 99 3.76 3.13 5.90
N SER A 100 4.68 4.09 5.83
CA SER A 100 4.95 5.04 6.94
C SER A 100 3.75 5.91 7.30
N ILE A 101 2.94 6.31 6.31
CA ILE A 101 1.73 7.12 6.55
C ILE A 101 0.65 6.29 7.25
N LEU A 102 0.36 5.08 6.76
CA LEU A 102 -0.54 4.15 7.45
C LEU A 102 -0.06 3.85 8.88
N HIS A 103 1.24 3.65 9.09
CA HIS A 103 1.80 3.44 10.43
C HIS A 103 1.52 4.65 11.34
N ARG A 104 1.85 5.86 10.88
CA ARG A 104 1.59 7.11 11.63
C ARG A 104 0.11 7.26 11.96
N LEU A 105 -0.78 7.02 10.99
CA LEU A 105 -2.23 7.11 11.20
C LEU A 105 -2.71 6.15 12.30
N LYS A 106 -2.15 4.93 12.35
CA LYS A 106 -2.46 3.96 13.42
C LYS A 106 -1.89 4.36 14.78
N GLU A 107 -0.74 5.03 14.83
CA GLU A 107 -0.19 5.57 16.09
C GLU A 107 -1.04 6.72 16.64
N GLU A 108 -1.48 7.64 15.77
CA GLU A 108 -2.35 8.77 16.13
C GLU A 108 -3.78 8.33 16.48
N ASN A 109 -4.20 7.16 16.01
CA ASN A 109 -5.53 6.61 16.21
C ASN A 109 -5.40 5.18 16.75
N PRO A 110 -5.25 4.98 18.07
CA PRO A 110 -4.96 3.67 18.63
C PRO A 110 -6.05 2.65 18.28
N GLU A 111 -5.61 1.44 17.94
CA GLU A 111 -6.49 0.30 17.61
C GLU A 111 -7.43 -0.05 18.77
N PRO A 112 -8.68 -0.47 18.49
CA PRO A 112 -9.57 -1.02 19.50
C PRO A 112 -8.99 -2.30 20.13
N ASN A 113 -9.53 -2.68 21.28
CA ASN A 113 -9.11 -3.93 21.93
C ASN A 113 -9.43 -5.15 21.04
N ARG A 114 -8.49 -6.10 20.99
CA ARG A 114 -8.71 -7.38 20.32
C ARG A 114 -9.88 -8.15 20.93
N ILE A 115 -10.62 -8.84 20.09
CA ILE A 115 -11.87 -9.53 20.37
C ILE A 115 -11.57 -10.96 20.84
N GLY A 116 -11.63 -11.20 22.15
CA GLY A 116 -11.64 -12.57 22.70
C GLY A 116 -13.01 -13.26 22.64
N VAL A 117 -14.07 -12.45 22.74
CA VAL A 117 -15.48 -12.89 22.63
C VAL A 117 -16.20 -11.86 21.77
N PHE A 118 -16.84 -12.33 20.69
CA PHE A 118 -17.59 -11.49 19.78
C PHE A 118 -18.79 -10.87 20.48
N THR A 119 -18.95 -9.57 20.29
CA THR A 119 -20.15 -8.81 20.63
C THR A 119 -20.36 -7.79 19.52
N LYS A 120 -21.61 -7.36 19.32
CA LYS A 120 -21.92 -6.31 18.35
C LYS A 120 -21.03 -5.08 18.54
N ARG A 121 -20.94 -4.58 19.77
CA ARG A 121 -20.13 -3.40 20.12
C ARG A 121 -18.66 -3.54 19.72
N LYS A 122 -18.01 -4.66 20.07
CA LYS A 122 -16.58 -4.86 19.74
C LYS A 122 -16.33 -4.89 18.24
N ILE A 123 -17.24 -5.47 17.46
CA ILE A 123 -17.11 -5.48 16.00
C ILE A 123 -17.28 -4.05 15.46
N GLU A 124 -18.31 -3.33 15.91
CA GLU A 124 -18.56 -1.94 15.49
C GLU A 124 -17.42 -0.98 15.84
N ASP A 125 -16.76 -1.18 16.99
CA ASP A 125 -15.59 -0.39 17.38
C ASP A 125 -14.45 -0.54 16.34
N TRP A 126 -14.22 -1.78 15.87
CA TRP A 126 -13.23 -2.07 14.81
C TRP A 126 -13.62 -1.50 13.44
N ILE A 127 -14.90 -1.60 13.06
CA ILE A 127 -15.41 -1.02 11.82
C ILE A 127 -15.26 0.50 11.83
N THR A 128 -15.73 1.15 12.89
CA THR A 128 -15.68 2.62 13.03
C THR A 128 -14.24 3.11 12.98
N TRP A 129 -13.34 2.45 13.71
CA TRP A 129 -11.92 2.78 13.69
C TRP A 129 -11.31 2.58 12.30
N GLY A 130 -11.56 1.45 11.63
CA GLY A 130 -10.97 1.19 10.32
C GLY A 130 -11.51 2.10 9.21
N LEU A 131 -12.79 2.51 9.26
CA LEU A 131 -13.34 3.53 8.36
C LEU A 131 -12.63 4.88 8.55
N LYS A 132 -12.31 5.26 9.79
CA LYS A 132 -11.55 6.49 10.08
C LYS A 132 -10.16 6.44 9.45
N ILE A 133 -9.44 5.33 9.64
CA ILE A 133 -8.12 5.11 9.04
C ILE A 133 -8.21 5.15 7.51
N TYR A 134 -9.18 4.45 6.93
CA TYR A 134 -9.39 4.38 5.49
C TYR A 134 -9.58 5.77 4.88
N LYS A 135 -10.51 6.58 5.41
CA LYS A 135 -10.79 7.94 4.90
C LYS A 135 -9.59 8.87 5.03
N ALA A 136 -8.84 8.76 6.13
CA ALA A 136 -7.61 9.54 6.30
C ALA A 136 -6.52 9.12 5.30
N LEU A 137 -6.38 7.82 5.06
CA LEU A 137 -5.41 7.28 4.12
C LEU A 137 -5.74 7.63 2.66
N GLU A 138 -7.01 7.59 2.29
CA GLU A 138 -7.54 8.01 1.00
C GLU A 138 -7.16 9.48 0.72
N ALA A 139 -7.46 10.39 1.66
CA ALA A 139 -7.12 11.79 1.53
C ALA A 139 -5.59 12.04 1.41
N GLU A 140 -4.78 11.31 2.18
CA GLU A 140 -3.32 11.37 2.07
C GLU A 140 -2.83 10.90 0.70
N ASN A 141 -3.38 9.79 0.20
CA ASN A 141 -3.02 9.24 -1.11
C ASN A 141 -3.35 10.23 -2.24
N GLU A 142 -4.52 10.89 -2.19
CA GLU A 142 -4.90 11.92 -3.16
C GLU A 142 -3.97 13.15 -3.13
N VAL A 143 -3.54 13.59 -1.95
CA VAL A 143 -2.57 14.69 -1.83
C VAL A 143 -1.24 14.33 -2.48
N ILE A 144 -0.73 13.11 -2.23
CA ILE A 144 0.54 12.65 -2.80
C ILE A 144 0.42 12.49 -4.32
N GLN A 145 -0.69 11.92 -4.81
CA GLN A 145 -0.93 11.79 -6.25
C GLN A 145 -0.92 13.15 -6.96
N ARG A 146 -1.59 14.17 -6.39
CA ARG A 146 -1.56 15.53 -6.94
C ARG A 146 -0.16 16.14 -6.91
N MET A 147 0.54 16.03 -5.78
CA MET A 147 1.93 16.50 -5.66
C MET A 147 2.85 15.85 -6.71
N LYS A 148 2.73 14.53 -6.93
CA LYS A 148 3.49 13.81 -7.96
C LYS A 148 3.15 14.31 -9.37
N ALA A 149 1.86 14.45 -9.67
CA ALA A 149 1.41 14.92 -10.98
C ALA A 149 1.92 16.34 -11.28
N GLU A 150 1.81 17.26 -10.33
CA GLU A 150 2.33 18.62 -10.44
C GLU A 150 3.85 18.64 -10.62
N TYR A 151 4.57 17.77 -9.91
CA TYR A 151 6.00 17.65 -10.04
C TYR A 151 6.43 17.12 -11.41
N PHE A 152 5.81 16.06 -11.88
CA PHE A 152 6.09 15.51 -13.21
C PHE A 152 5.72 16.48 -14.33
N ALA A 153 4.67 17.29 -14.17
CA ALA A 153 4.36 18.37 -15.11
C ALA A 153 5.49 19.42 -15.18
N LYS A 154 6.15 19.74 -14.06
CA LYS A 154 7.33 20.64 -14.04
C LYS A 154 8.54 20.04 -14.75
N LEU A 155 8.75 18.72 -14.64
CA LEU A 155 9.82 18.02 -15.36
C LEU A 155 9.54 17.92 -16.87
N GLY A 156 8.30 18.08 -17.30
CA GLY A 156 7.91 18.08 -18.70
C GLY A 156 8.28 16.77 -19.40
N SER A 157 8.91 16.87 -20.56
CA SER A 157 9.32 15.72 -21.39
C SER A 157 10.80 15.35 -21.23
N GLU A 158 11.42 15.69 -20.09
CA GLU A 158 12.81 15.32 -19.83
C GLU A 158 12.97 13.78 -19.84
N PRO A 159 14.08 13.25 -20.39
CA PRO A 159 14.34 11.81 -20.42
C PRO A 159 14.78 11.34 -19.02
N ILE A 160 13.81 10.89 -18.22
CA ILE A 160 14.04 10.41 -16.85
C ILE A 160 14.48 8.94 -16.88
N GLU A 161 15.65 8.67 -16.31
CA GLU A 161 16.10 7.33 -15.92
C GLU A 161 15.46 6.96 -14.57
N TRP A 162 14.42 6.12 -14.60
CA TRP A 162 13.73 5.66 -13.39
C TRP A 162 14.47 4.51 -12.71
N LYS A 163 14.57 4.56 -11.38
CA LYS A 163 15.07 3.43 -10.58
C LYS A 163 13.97 2.41 -10.26
N ASP A 164 12.75 2.91 -10.03
CA ASP A 164 11.55 2.12 -9.84
C ASP A 164 10.55 2.50 -10.95
N THR A 165 10.31 1.58 -11.87
CA THR A 165 9.42 1.77 -13.03
C THR A 165 7.96 1.52 -12.71
N GLU A 166 7.63 0.99 -11.53
CA GLU A 166 6.24 0.78 -11.12
C GLU A 166 5.71 2.01 -10.37
N ARG A 167 6.46 2.48 -9.38
CA ARG A 167 6.00 3.58 -8.50
C ARG A 167 6.51 4.95 -8.93
N HIS A 168 7.56 5.00 -9.75
CA HIS A 168 8.17 6.25 -10.22
C HIS A 168 8.54 7.18 -9.04
N THR A 169 9.19 6.64 -8.02
CA THR A 169 9.55 7.37 -6.79
C THR A 169 10.98 7.90 -6.78
N GLU A 170 11.83 7.47 -7.71
CA GLU A 170 13.21 7.94 -7.82
C GLU A 170 13.64 7.96 -9.29
N GLY A 171 14.15 9.11 -9.73
CA GLY A 171 14.51 9.34 -11.12
C GLY A 171 15.76 10.22 -11.26
N LYS A 172 16.44 10.07 -12.40
CA LYS A 172 17.62 10.87 -12.76
C LYS A 172 17.48 11.44 -14.17
N ILE A 173 17.89 12.69 -14.34
CA ILE A 173 17.98 13.37 -15.63
C ILE A 173 19.45 13.76 -15.82
N LYS A 174 20.02 13.43 -16.97
CA LYS A 174 21.41 13.79 -17.31
C LYS A 174 21.41 14.78 -18.46
N ARG A 175 22.06 15.93 -18.26
CA ARG A 175 22.18 16.98 -19.28
C ARG A 175 23.49 17.73 -19.13
N ASN A 176 24.26 17.84 -20.22
CA ASN A 176 25.48 18.67 -20.30
C ASN A 176 26.47 18.45 -19.13
N GLY A 177 26.68 17.20 -18.70
CA GLY A 177 27.59 16.88 -17.59
C GLY A 177 27.01 17.14 -16.20
N LEU A 178 25.72 17.42 -16.06
CA LEU A 178 24.99 17.46 -14.80
C LEU A 178 24.08 16.24 -14.68
N VAL A 179 23.90 15.76 -13.44
CA VAL A 179 22.89 14.80 -13.05
C VAL A 179 21.95 15.51 -12.09
N PHE A 180 20.71 15.71 -12.52
CA PHE A 180 19.63 16.02 -11.60
C PHE A 180 19.00 14.71 -11.13
N SER A 181 18.80 14.56 -9.83
CA SER A 181 18.17 13.39 -9.26
C SER A 181 17.10 13.82 -8.27
N PHE A 182 16.00 13.09 -8.23
CA PHE A 182 14.93 13.34 -7.30
C PHE A 182 14.45 12.05 -6.66
N HIS A 183 13.96 12.16 -5.43
CA HIS A 183 13.32 11.09 -4.69
C HIS A 183 12.04 11.59 -4.03
N ILE A 184 10.94 10.86 -4.23
CA ILE A 184 9.62 11.17 -3.70
C ILE A 184 9.32 10.19 -2.57
N CYS A 185 9.10 10.72 -1.38
CA CYS A 185 8.77 9.93 -0.19
C CYS A 185 7.67 10.64 0.61
N GLY A 186 6.47 10.04 0.64
CA GLY A 186 5.29 10.65 1.23
C GLY A 186 4.98 12.01 0.60
N ARG A 187 4.90 13.05 1.43
CA ARG A 187 4.64 14.44 1.00
C ARG A 187 5.91 15.25 0.70
N SER A 188 7.05 14.58 0.55
CA SER A 188 8.33 15.26 0.33
C SER A 188 8.94 14.85 -1.00
N ILE A 189 9.51 15.84 -1.68
CA ILE A 189 10.33 15.66 -2.87
C ILE A 189 11.73 16.15 -2.51
N TYR A 190 12.70 15.25 -2.58
CA TYR A 190 14.10 15.54 -2.33
C TYR A 190 14.81 15.65 -3.66
N GLU A 191 15.48 16.76 -3.90
CA GLU A 191 16.18 17.05 -5.15
C GLU A 191 17.67 17.19 -4.90
N LYS A 192 18.47 16.72 -5.85
CA LYS A 192 19.92 16.81 -5.79
C LYS A 192 20.47 17.03 -7.19
N ILE A 193 21.33 18.05 -7.32
CA ILE A 193 22.10 18.31 -8.52
C ILE A 193 23.54 17.89 -8.24
N GLU A 194 24.10 17.09 -9.15
CA GLU A 194 25.48 16.61 -9.10
C GLU A 194 26.18 16.86 -10.44
N LEU A 195 27.49 17.01 -10.39
CA LEU A 195 28.31 17.02 -11.59
C LEU A 195 28.65 15.58 -11.99
N SER A 196 28.39 15.24 -13.24
CA SER A 196 28.81 13.98 -13.87
C SER A 196 30.23 14.13 -14.39
N LEU A 197 31.22 14.09 -13.49
CA LEU A 197 32.63 14.13 -13.87
C LEU A 197 33.16 12.71 -14.16
N PRO A 198 33.94 12.53 -15.24
CA PRO A 198 34.75 11.32 -15.41
C PRO A 198 35.64 11.11 -14.18
N TYR A 199 35.87 9.85 -13.79
CA TYR A 199 36.63 9.50 -12.58
C TYR A 199 38.03 10.17 -12.53
N ASN A 200 38.70 10.33 -13.67
CA ASN A 200 40.02 10.98 -13.78
C ASN A 200 39.98 12.52 -13.77
N LYS A 201 38.80 13.13 -13.70
CA LYS A 201 38.58 14.59 -13.65
C LYS A 201 37.97 15.05 -12.32
N SER A 202 37.72 14.16 -11.38
CA SER A 202 37.33 14.50 -10.00
C SER A 202 38.54 14.91 -9.16
N ASN A 203 39.17 16.03 -9.51
CA ASN A 203 40.36 16.56 -8.85
C ASN A 203 40.21 18.03 -8.43
N TYR A 204 41.14 18.52 -7.61
CA TYR A 204 41.08 19.87 -7.04
C TYR A 204 41.11 20.98 -8.09
N ASP A 205 41.90 20.84 -9.16
CA ASP A 205 41.95 21.85 -10.25
C ASP A 205 40.59 21.98 -10.94
N THR A 206 39.92 20.86 -11.20
CA THR A 206 38.56 20.85 -11.76
C THR A 206 37.56 21.48 -10.79
N PHE A 207 37.66 21.17 -9.49
CA PHE A 207 36.83 21.82 -8.46
C PHE A 207 37.05 23.34 -8.42
N ALA A 208 38.29 23.81 -8.36
CA ALA A 208 38.61 25.24 -8.28
C ALA A 208 38.04 26.00 -9.49
N ARG A 209 38.24 25.47 -10.71
CA ARG A 209 37.69 26.05 -11.95
C ARG A 209 36.16 26.10 -11.97
N LEU A 210 35.49 25.14 -11.34
CA LEU A 210 34.03 25.09 -11.26
C LEU A 210 33.49 26.00 -10.17
N ALA A 211 34.15 26.07 -9.00
CA ALA A 211 33.75 26.92 -7.88
C ALA A 211 33.89 28.42 -8.22
N ASP A 212 34.90 28.78 -9.01
CA ASP A 212 35.13 30.17 -9.43
C ASP A 212 34.18 30.62 -10.58
N ASN A 213 33.48 29.68 -11.22
CA ASN A 213 32.38 30.00 -12.13
C ASN A 213 31.19 30.49 -11.31
N ARG A 214 31.04 31.82 -11.22
CA ARG A 214 30.09 32.54 -10.34
C ARG A 214 28.61 32.27 -10.65
N PHE A 215 28.11 31.07 -10.40
CA PHE A 215 26.66 30.82 -10.36
C PHE A 215 26.08 31.48 -9.11
N THR A 216 25.14 32.41 -9.29
CA THR A 216 24.45 33.11 -8.20
C THR A 216 22.96 32.82 -8.28
N LEU A 217 22.39 32.30 -7.20
CA LEU A 217 20.93 32.19 -7.02
C LEU A 217 20.38 33.61 -6.79
N LYS A 218 19.41 34.05 -7.60
CA LYS A 218 18.65 35.27 -7.32
C LYS A 218 17.53 34.99 -6.33
#